data_AF-A0A849ZS93-F1
#
_entry.id   AF-A0A849ZS93-F1
#
_cell.length_a   1.000
_cell.length_b   1.000
_cell.length_c   1.000
_cell.angle_alpha   90.00
_cell.angle_beta   90.00
_cell.angle_gamma   90.00
#
_symmetry.space_group_name_H-M   'P 1'
#
loop_
_entity.id
_entity.type
_entity.pdbx_description
1 polymer ?
#
loop_
_entity_poly.entity_id
_entity_poly.type
_entity_poly.pdbx_seq_one_letter_code
_entity_poly.pdbx_strand_id
1 'polypeptide(L)'
;MASLLLGVGGAGAYDPAEGDFARQSATDIRMLSWNVLDNLITDPSLTAGPITRILRRINPDIIALQEVNKDLSEAAIASALGTILGGSWTALRGITDGFNRNILASRYPFVQGTAIIDTVPASDLRGVTAALIDLPNAVYGTTDVYVMGVHMYPGGSLGPSGAHARRQRHADAIVNWMRDARNPGGNITLPAGTPMVVLGDTNLGFENSGDAAPYHASRTFLDGDIHHTSSYGADSPPDWDGTPLSDPAPYDHMTGREMTFPTVYSPGSRLDRFYYTDSVLRARGRFVFNTLTLSTAAMEAGDPALQANDTTLATDHLPVVVDFALGPEPALGRVLINEFSVDDAGADDRTFVELINVGGQEVNLQAPVDYQIVRCNGILPSSVPALPNQTGRLDLQGVIPPGGVFVLYDAVGETSGLRSVIEQMPRLQRQDHPDLVLINNQASGLALVVNAHYDVESTVDVAVDAYGYEDIAPFGRRFMRTASTVNTVIELTPRNLTPFEIISDAFSYARNPGFVDASSYAGWSIPGTVTPGLPNPPVVPLLGLTLR
;
A
#
# COMPACT_ATOMS: atom_id res chain seq x y z
N MET A 1 4.57 -40.59 -25.30
CA MET A 1 4.17 -40.21 -23.94
C MET A 1 5.43 -39.85 -23.17
N ALA A 2 5.78 -38.56 -23.14
CA ALA A 2 6.91 -38.05 -22.36
C ALA A 2 6.31 -37.11 -21.32
N SER A 3 6.46 -37.50 -20.05
CA SER A 3 5.94 -36.79 -18.89
C SER A 3 6.62 -35.43 -18.77
N LEU A 4 5.82 -34.37 -18.86
CA LEU A 4 6.24 -33.02 -18.50
C LEU A 4 6.38 -32.99 -16.97
N LEU A 5 7.61 -33.09 -16.46
CA LEU A 5 7.87 -32.77 -15.06
C LEU A 5 7.67 -31.25 -14.90
N LEU A 6 6.49 -30.86 -14.43
CA LEU A 6 6.27 -29.60 -13.75
C LEU A 6 7.11 -29.66 -12.47
N GLY A 7 8.32 -29.11 -12.54
CA GLY A 7 9.10 -28.81 -11.34
C GLY A 7 8.30 -27.81 -10.51
N VAL A 8 7.77 -28.27 -9.39
CA VAL A 8 7.29 -27.41 -8.31
C VAL A 8 8.55 -26.80 -7.69
N GLY A 9 9.08 -25.76 -8.34
CA GLY A 9 10.02 -24.86 -7.69
C GLY A 9 9.23 -24.13 -6.61
N GLY A 10 9.62 -24.31 -5.35
CA GLY A 10 8.98 -23.60 -4.24
C GLY A 10 8.95 -22.10 -4.53
N ALA A 11 7.84 -21.46 -4.23
CA ALA A 11 7.76 -20.00 -4.18
C ALA A 11 8.89 -19.52 -3.26
N GLY A 12 9.95 -18.97 -3.85
CA GLY A 12 10.91 -18.16 -3.10
C GLY A 12 10.10 -17.08 -2.42
N ALA A 13 10.17 -17.01 -1.09
CA ALA A 13 9.50 -15.95 -0.36
C ALA A 13 10.13 -14.64 -0.83
N TYR A 14 9.32 -13.75 -1.41
CA TYR A 14 9.73 -12.39 -1.74
C TYR A 14 10.45 -11.78 -0.52
N ASP A 15 11.76 -11.65 -0.64
CA ASP A 15 12.65 -11.14 0.41
C ASP A 15 13.74 -10.27 -0.22
N PRO A 16 13.40 -9.04 -0.64
CA PRO A 16 14.37 -8.14 -1.26
C PRO A 16 15.55 -7.80 -0.34
N ALA A 17 15.39 -7.90 0.98
CA ALA A 17 16.46 -7.64 1.93
C ALA A 17 17.58 -8.69 1.84
N GLU A 18 17.20 -9.95 1.63
CA GLU A 18 18.12 -11.05 1.34
C GLU A 18 18.45 -11.19 -0.16
N GLY A 19 17.97 -10.23 -0.97
CA GLY A 19 18.23 -10.15 -2.39
C GLY A 19 17.30 -10.99 -3.26
N ASP A 20 16.26 -11.61 -2.71
CA ASP A 20 15.23 -12.26 -3.51
C ASP A 20 14.23 -11.21 -4.04
N PHE A 21 14.44 -10.80 -5.29
CA PHE A 21 13.54 -9.94 -6.03
C PHE A 21 12.54 -10.73 -6.89
N ALA A 22 12.27 -12.01 -6.60
CA ALA A 22 11.27 -12.78 -7.33
C ALA A 22 9.88 -12.14 -7.20
N ARG A 23 9.03 -12.38 -8.21
CA ARG A 23 7.61 -12.00 -8.12
C ARG A 23 6.91 -12.96 -7.17
N GLN A 24 5.91 -12.47 -6.45
CA GLN A 24 5.12 -13.32 -5.56
C GLN A 24 4.31 -14.37 -6.35
N SER A 25 3.85 -14.00 -7.55
CA SER A 25 3.22 -14.91 -8.50
C SER A 25 3.84 -14.80 -9.89
N ALA A 26 3.85 -15.93 -10.61
CA ALA A 26 4.23 -15.96 -12.03
C ALA A 26 3.25 -15.16 -12.93
N THR A 27 2.08 -14.82 -12.41
CA THR A 27 1.06 -13.99 -13.06
C THR A 27 1.12 -12.53 -12.62
N ASP A 28 2.12 -12.13 -11.84
CA ASP A 28 2.31 -10.71 -11.54
C ASP A 28 3.04 -10.03 -12.71
N ILE A 29 2.56 -8.84 -13.07
CA ILE A 29 3.11 -7.99 -14.13
C ILE A 29 4.12 -7.05 -13.49
N ARG A 30 5.41 -7.21 -13.79
CA ARG A 30 6.45 -6.34 -13.26
C ARG A 30 6.61 -5.09 -14.11
N MET A 31 6.33 -3.93 -13.52
CA MET A 31 6.53 -2.63 -14.13
C MET A 31 7.74 -1.92 -13.51
N LEU A 32 8.56 -1.32 -14.37
CA LEU A 32 9.74 -0.54 -13.99
C LEU A 32 9.58 0.91 -14.47
N SER A 33 9.83 1.86 -13.58
CA SER A 33 10.13 3.25 -13.93
C SER A 33 11.62 3.52 -13.73
N TRP A 34 12.29 4.14 -14.71
CA TRP A 34 13.69 4.51 -14.56
C TRP A 34 14.09 5.69 -15.45
N ASN A 35 14.46 6.81 -14.82
CA ASN A 35 15.18 7.90 -15.48
C ASN A 35 16.62 7.44 -15.71
N VAL A 36 17.08 7.43 -16.96
CA VAL A 36 18.38 6.83 -17.35
C VAL A 36 19.46 7.86 -17.68
N LEU A 37 19.20 9.16 -17.49
CA LEU A 37 20.16 10.25 -17.75
C LEU A 37 20.92 10.07 -19.08
N ASP A 38 20.19 9.81 -20.17
CA ASP A 38 20.75 9.56 -21.50
C ASP A 38 21.53 8.24 -21.67
N ASN A 39 21.90 7.52 -20.60
CA ASN A 39 22.95 6.51 -20.58
C ASN A 39 22.58 5.13 -21.17
N LEU A 40 21.29 4.83 -21.37
CA LEU A 40 20.79 3.47 -21.66
C LEU A 40 21.61 2.68 -22.69
N ILE A 41 21.86 3.29 -23.86
CA ILE A 41 22.64 2.70 -24.98
C ILE A 41 23.63 3.67 -25.62
N THR A 42 23.73 4.89 -25.10
CA THR A 42 24.65 5.92 -25.62
C THR A 42 26.07 5.71 -25.10
N ASP A 43 26.21 5.14 -23.90
CA ASP A 43 27.48 4.68 -23.33
C ASP A 43 27.52 3.14 -23.33
N PRO A 44 28.26 2.51 -24.26
CA PRO A 44 28.36 1.05 -24.34
C PRO A 44 28.95 0.40 -23.07
N SER A 45 29.78 1.12 -22.31
CA SER A 45 30.39 0.60 -21.07
C SER A 45 29.38 0.54 -19.93
N LEU A 46 28.53 1.57 -19.78
CA LEU A 46 27.42 1.56 -18.84
C LEU A 46 26.36 0.53 -19.24
N THR A 47 26.07 0.46 -20.55
CA THR A 47 25.12 -0.50 -21.13
C THR A 47 25.53 -1.93 -20.83
N ALA A 48 26.76 -2.32 -21.20
CA ALA A 48 27.26 -3.69 -21.04
C ALA A 48 27.61 -4.04 -19.57
N GLY A 49 27.78 -3.04 -18.72
CA GLY A 49 28.08 -3.19 -17.31
C GLY A 49 26.84 -2.99 -16.42
N PRO A 50 26.78 -1.90 -15.65
CA PRO A 50 25.78 -1.71 -14.60
C PRO A 50 24.34 -1.79 -15.10
N ILE A 51 24.02 -1.22 -16.27
CA ILE A 51 22.65 -1.23 -16.80
C ILE A 51 22.18 -2.65 -17.11
N THR A 52 23.02 -3.46 -17.76
CA THR A 52 22.70 -4.87 -18.04
C THR A 52 22.50 -5.66 -16.75
N ARG A 53 23.36 -5.48 -15.74
CA ARG A 53 23.23 -6.19 -14.46
C ARG A 53 21.95 -5.83 -13.73
N ILE A 54 21.64 -4.53 -13.62
CA ILE A 54 20.42 -4.02 -12.97
C ILE A 54 19.18 -4.55 -13.68
N LEU A 55 19.09 -4.37 -15.01
CA LEU A 55 17.90 -4.79 -15.76
C LEU A 55 17.72 -6.30 -15.69
N ARG A 56 18.78 -7.10 -15.79
CA ARG A 56 18.67 -8.57 -15.65
C ARG A 56 18.23 -9.00 -14.26
N ARG A 57 18.65 -8.29 -13.20
CA ARG A 57 18.18 -8.58 -11.84
C ARG A 57 16.71 -8.24 -11.66
N ILE A 58 16.28 -7.07 -12.14
CA ILE A 58 14.89 -6.63 -12.03
C ILE A 58 13.98 -7.50 -12.90
N ASN A 59 14.42 -7.81 -14.12
CA ASN A 59 13.68 -8.55 -15.14
C ASN A 59 12.21 -8.07 -15.31
N PRO A 60 11.99 -6.82 -15.76
CA PRO A 60 10.66 -6.26 -15.91
C PRO A 60 9.91 -6.82 -17.13
N ASP A 61 8.59 -6.64 -17.14
CA ASP A 61 7.71 -6.93 -18.29
C ASP A 61 7.38 -5.66 -19.08
N ILE A 62 7.20 -4.54 -18.36
CA ILE A 62 6.88 -3.22 -18.92
C ILE A 62 7.83 -2.20 -18.28
N ILE A 63 8.34 -1.26 -19.08
CA ILE A 63 9.31 -0.24 -18.64
C ILE A 63 8.87 1.14 -19.14
N ALA A 64 8.76 2.11 -18.23
CA ALA A 64 8.73 3.52 -18.56
C ALA A 64 10.12 4.12 -18.30
N LEU A 65 10.80 4.53 -19.37
CA LEU A 65 12.11 5.16 -19.30
C LEU A 65 11.99 6.67 -19.50
N GLN A 66 12.69 7.44 -18.67
CA GLN A 66 12.79 8.89 -18.78
C GLN A 66 14.22 9.29 -19.17
N GLU A 67 14.35 10.50 -19.72
CA GLU A 67 15.63 11.04 -20.22
C GLU A 67 16.36 10.15 -21.23
N VAL A 68 15.61 9.45 -22.07
CA VAL A 68 16.23 8.70 -23.17
C VAL A 68 16.66 9.67 -24.26
N ASN A 69 17.86 9.45 -24.80
CA ASN A 69 18.42 10.25 -25.88
C ASN A 69 17.43 10.42 -27.03
N LYS A 70 17.23 11.67 -27.43
CA LYS A 70 16.24 12.03 -28.46
C LYS A 70 16.51 11.37 -29.83
N ASP A 71 17.74 10.99 -30.13
CA ASP A 71 18.10 10.46 -31.44
C ASP A 71 17.93 8.93 -31.51
N LEU A 72 17.62 8.28 -30.39
CA LEU A 72 17.34 6.84 -30.37
C LEU A 72 15.99 6.51 -31.01
N SER A 73 15.99 5.44 -31.80
CA SER A 73 14.79 4.89 -32.43
C SER A 73 14.14 3.82 -31.54
N GLU A 74 12.84 3.60 -31.73
CA GLU A 74 12.09 2.52 -31.05
C GLU A 74 12.74 1.16 -31.31
N ALA A 75 13.16 0.91 -32.56
CA ALA A 75 13.85 -0.31 -32.94
C ALA A 75 15.20 -0.50 -32.22
N ALA A 76 15.98 0.57 -32.05
CA ALA A 76 17.25 0.50 -31.33
C ALA A 76 17.02 0.16 -29.84
N ILE A 77 16.03 0.79 -29.22
CA ILE A 77 15.68 0.55 -27.82
C ILE A 77 15.14 -0.88 -27.64
N ALA A 78 14.18 -1.29 -28.47
CA ALA A 78 13.62 -2.64 -28.45
C ALA A 78 14.71 -3.72 -28.67
N SER A 79 15.63 -3.50 -29.61
CA SER A 79 16.75 -4.41 -29.85
C SER A 79 17.71 -4.49 -28.67
N ALA A 80 17.98 -3.36 -28.01
CA ALA A 80 18.83 -3.33 -26.82
C ALA A 80 18.20 -4.07 -25.65
N LEU A 81 16.91 -3.80 -25.37
CA LEU A 81 16.16 -4.51 -24.34
C LEU A 81 16.07 -6.01 -24.64
N GLY A 82 15.82 -6.41 -25.89
CA GLY A 82 15.83 -7.82 -26.30
C GLY A 82 17.20 -8.49 -26.12
N THR A 83 18.30 -7.75 -26.28
CA THR A 83 19.66 -8.25 -26.04
C THR A 83 19.95 -8.41 -24.55
N ILE A 84 19.54 -7.45 -23.72
CA ILE A 84 19.80 -7.43 -22.28
C ILE A 84 18.91 -8.44 -21.54
N LEU A 85 17.60 -8.38 -21.81
CA LEU A 85 16.53 -9.04 -21.06
C LEU A 85 15.98 -10.29 -21.76
N GLY A 86 16.44 -10.59 -22.97
CA GLY A 86 15.90 -11.64 -23.82
C GLY A 86 14.49 -11.33 -24.34
N GLY A 87 14.04 -12.15 -25.30
CA GLY A 87 12.72 -12.03 -25.90
C GLY A 87 12.58 -10.85 -26.87
N SER A 88 11.35 -10.64 -27.34
CA SER A 88 11.00 -9.52 -28.21
C SER A 88 10.40 -8.40 -27.38
N TRP A 89 10.75 -7.16 -27.74
CA TRP A 89 10.26 -5.95 -27.11
C TRP A 89 9.64 -5.04 -28.16
N THR A 90 8.64 -4.28 -27.75
CA THR A 90 8.12 -3.12 -28.47
C THR A 90 8.46 -1.86 -27.67
N ALA A 91 8.62 -0.73 -28.36
CA ALA A 91 8.90 0.56 -27.75
C ALA A 91 8.08 1.65 -28.43
N LEU A 92 7.63 2.63 -27.66
CA LEU A 92 6.92 3.83 -28.09
C LEU A 92 7.70 5.06 -27.66
N ARG A 93 8.02 5.93 -28.61
CA ARG A 93 8.72 7.21 -28.34
C ARG A 93 7.74 8.32 -28.00
N GLY A 94 7.96 8.96 -26.87
CA GLY A 94 7.26 10.17 -26.47
C GLY A 94 7.74 11.45 -27.16
N ILE A 95 7.12 12.56 -26.78
CA ILE A 95 7.51 13.91 -27.19
C ILE A 95 8.91 14.22 -26.66
N THR A 96 9.72 14.90 -27.48
CA THR A 96 11.04 15.38 -27.09
C THR A 96 10.99 16.85 -26.69
N ASP A 97 11.81 17.22 -25.72
CA ASP A 97 12.05 18.62 -25.33
C ASP A 97 13.23 19.26 -26.08
N GLY A 98 13.80 18.56 -27.07
CA GLY A 98 15.00 18.97 -27.79
C GLY A 98 16.31 18.36 -27.26
N PHE A 99 16.28 17.69 -26.11
CA PHE A 99 17.42 17.01 -25.50
C PHE A 99 17.14 15.52 -25.31
N ASN A 100 16.05 15.18 -24.62
CA ASN A 100 15.67 13.82 -24.29
C ASN A 100 14.16 13.60 -24.47
N ARG A 101 13.66 12.41 -24.10
CA ARG A 101 12.24 12.03 -24.18
C ARG A 101 11.90 10.84 -23.28
N ASN A 102 10.60 10.60 -23.14
CA ASN A 102 10.04 9.39 -22.54
C ASN A 102 9.99 8.23 -23.53
N ILE A 103 10.19 7.01 -23.06
CA ILE A 103 9.93 5.77 -23.80
C ILE A 103 9.04 4.87 -22.96
N LEU A 104 8.00 4.31 -23.56
CA LEU A 104 7.27 3.18 -23.01
C LEU A 104 7.70 1.92 -23.77
N ALA A 105 8.24 0.93 -23.08
CA ALA A 105 8.65 -0.34 -23.66
C ALA A 105 7.94 -1.52 -22.97
N SER A 106 7.65 -2.57 -23.73
CA SER A 106 6.93 -3.74 -23.23
C SER A 106 7.38 -5.02 -23.92
N ARG A 107 7.39 -6.14 -23.18
CA ARG A 107 7.50 -7.49 -23.75
C ARG A 107 6.26 -7.89 -24.56
N TYR A 108 5.14 -7.24 -24.28
CA TYR A 108 3.84 -7.49 -24.90
C TYR A 108 3.50 -6.40 -25.92
N PRO A 109 2.78 -6.72 -27.00
CA PRO A 109 2.43 -5.74 -28.02
C PRO A 109 1.51 -4.64 -27.48
N PHE A 110 1.47 -3.51 -28.20
CA PHE A 110 0.50 -2.45 -27.93
C PHE A 110 -0.76 -2.69 -28.75
N VAL A 111 -1.93 -2.51 -28.15
CA VAL A 111 -3.21 -2.57 -28.86
C VAL A 111 -3.26 -1.43 -29.88
N GLN A 112 -3.55 -1.77 -31.13
CA GLN A 112 -3.56 -0.83 -32.24
C GLN A 112 -4.51 0.35 -31.97
N GLY A 113 -4.01 1.58 -32.18
CA GLY A 113 -4.80 2.80 -32.05
C GLY A 113 -4.95 3.34 -30.63
N THR A 114 -4.38 2.67 -29.61
CA THR A 114 -4.43 3.14 -28.22
C THR A 114 -3.20 3.95 -27.80
N ALA A 115 -2.14 3.89 -28.60
CA ALA A 115 -0.88 4.56 -28.33
C ALA A 115 -1.00 6.08 -28.53
N ILE A 116 -0.55 6.84 -27.54
CA ILE A 116 -0.45 8.30 -27.57
C ILE A 116 0.94 8.75 -27.10
N ILE A 117 1.33 9.95 -27.52
CA ILE A 117 2.55 10.62 -27.05
C ILE A 117 2.24 11.87 -26.20
N ASP A 118 0.95 12.23 -26.15
CA ASP A 118 0.40 13.24 -25.24
C ASP A 118 -1.12 13.08 -25.14
N THR A 119 -1.70 13.66 -24.10
CA THR A 119 -3.14 13.74 -23.85
C THR A 119 -3.82 14.77 -24.74
N VAL A 120 -5.16 14.75 -24.79
CA VAL A 120 -5.97 15.82 -25.37
C VAL A 120 -7.00 16.28 -24.32
N PRO A 121 -6.93 17.52 -23.80
CA PRO A 121 -5.96 18.57 -24.11
C PRO A 121 -4.51 18.18 -23.79
N ALA A 122 -3.55 18.82 -24.47
CA ALA A 122 -2.13 18.56 -24.29
C ALA A 122 -1.70 18.76 -22.83
N SER A 123 -0.80 17.90 -22.37
CA SER A 123 -0.13 18.09 -21.08
C SER A 123 0.97 19.16 -21.21
N ASP A 124 2.05 19.07 -20.45
CA ASP A 124 3.18 20.01 -20.52
C ASP A 124 4.41 19.35 -21.21
N LEU A 125 5.63 19.79 -20.88
CA LEU A 125 6.89 19.31 -21.46
C LEU A 125 7.00 17.77 -21.50
N ARG A 126 7.42 17.21 -22.64
CA ARG A 126 7.63 15.75 -22.87
C ARG A 126 6.35 14.90 -22.93
N GLY A 127 5.16 15.51 -22.78
CA GLY A 127 3.89 14.83 -23.00
C GLY A 127 3.62 13.69 -22.02
N VAL A 128 2.75 12.77 -22.44
CA VAL A 128 2.41 11.51 -21.76
C VAL A 128 2.51 10.38 -22.78
N THR A 129 3.49 9.49 -22.62
CA THR A 129 3.69 8.35 -23.53
C THR A 129 2.88 7.17 -23.02
N ALA A 130 1.77 6.85 -23.68
CA ALA A 130 0.87 5.83 -23.18
C ALA A 130 0.39 4.86 -24.25
N ALA A 131 0.04 3.64 -23.83
CA ALA A 131 -0.59 2.64 -24.69
C ALA A 131 -1.34 1.59 -23.86
N LEU A 132 -2.34 0.95 -24.45
CA LEU A 132 -2.93 -0.28 -23.92
C LEU A 132 -2.03 -1.45 -24.29
N ILE A 133 -1.57 -2.20 -23.29
CA ILE A 133 -0.67 -3.33 -23.44
C ILE A 133 -1.50 -4.61 -23.56
N ASP A 134 -1.41 -5.29 -24.71
CA ASP A 134 -2.12 -6.54 -25.03
C ASP A 134 -1.50 -7.73 -24.28
N LEU A 135 -2.12 -8.10 -23.16
CA LEU A 135 -1.61 -9.16 -22.29
C LEU A 135 -1.98 -10.55 -22.82
N PRO A 136 -1.14 -11.58 -22.62
CA PRO A 136 -1.46 -12.93 -23.07
C PRO A 136 -2.76 -13.48 -22.46
N ASN A 137 -3.80 -13.62 -23.29
CA ASN A 137 -5.12 -14.12 -22.88
C ASN A 137 -5.09 -15.45 -22.10
N ALA A 138 -4.13 -16.33 -22.40
CA ALA A 138 -3.97 -17.61 -21.71
C ALA A 138 -3.56 -17.48 -20.23
N VAL A 139 -3.00 -16.34 -19.84
CA VAL A 139 -2.53 -16.05 -18.47
C VAL A 139 -3.42 -15.03 -17.79
N TYR A 140 -3.82 -13.98 -18.51
CA TYR A 140 -4.46 -12.79 -17.96
C TYR A 140 -5.95 -12.65 -18.31
N GLY A 141 -6.51 -13.60 -19.08
CA GLY A 141 -7.84 -13.45 -19.66
C GLY A 141 -7.88 -12.26 -20.63
N THR A 142 -9.07 -11.69 -20.85
CA THR A 142 -9.27 -10.58 -21.81
C THR A 142 -8.92 -9.21 -21.24
N THR A 143 -8.18 -9.16 -20.13
CA THR A 143 -7.86 -7.91 -19.44
C THR A 143 -6.47 -7.45 -19.84
N ASP A 144 -6.43 -6.26 -20.42
CA ASP A 144 -5.21 -5.54 -20.78
C ASP A 144 -4.93 -4.40 -19.79
N VAL A 145 -3.72 -3.84 -19.79
CA VAL A 145 -3.34 -2.72 -18.89
C VAL A 145 -2.94 -1.49 -19.68
N TYR A 146 -3.53 -0.33 -19.34
CA TYR A 146 -3.19 0.96 -19.95
C TYR A 146 -2.10 1.64 -19.13
N VAL A 147 -0.94 1.86 -19.73
CA VAL A 147 0.25 2.35 -19.04
C VAL A 147 0.63 3.72 -19.59
N MET A 148 0.82 4.70 -18.70
CA MET A 148 1.11 6.10 -19.00
C MET A 148 2.46 6.51 -18.40
N GLY A 149 3.50 6.56 -19.25
CA GLY A 149 4.85 6.98 -18.88
C GLY A 149 5.04 8.50 -18.90
N VAL A 150 5.56 9.07 -17.81
CA VAL A 150 5.74 10.53 -17.65
C VAL A 150 7.18 10.93 -17.30
N HIS A 151 7.55 12.16 -17.68
CA HIS A 151 8.70 12.89 -17.15
C HIS A 151 8.30 14.35 -17.03
N MET A 152 7.83 14.74 -15.84
CA MET A 152 7.24 16.05 -15.60
C MET A 152 8.33 17.11 -15.38
N TYR A 153 7.93 18.37 -15.41
CA TYR A 153 8.87 19.48 -15.39
C TYR A 153 9.73 19.52 -14.11
N PRO A 154 11.07 19.69 -14.21
CA PRO A 154 11.98 19.68 -13.07
C PRO A 154 12.08 21.04 -12.35
N GLY A 155 12.71 21.02 -11.17
CA GLY A 155 13.03 22.23 -10.40
C GLY A 155 11.87 22.78 -9.55
N GLY A 156 12.12 23.91 -8.88
CA GLY A 156 11.22 24.50 -7.87
C GLY A 156 10.77 25.93 -8.16
N SER A 157 10.78 26.37 -9.42
CA SER A 157 10.37 27.75 -9.75
C SER A 157 8.87 27.95 -9.46
N LEU A 158 8.54 29.10 -8.86
CA LEU A 158 7.18 29.48 -8.50
C LEU A 158 6.52 30.34 -9.61
N GLY A 159 5.20 30.54 -9.49
CA GLY A 159 4.41 31.38 -10.40
C GLY A 159 3.68 30.60 -11.51
N PRO A 160 2.89 31.28 -12.36
CA PRO A 160 1.97 30.66 -13.34
C PRO A 160 2.67 29.86 -14.46
N SER A 161 3.93 30.16 -14.72
CA SER A 161 4.79 29.42 -15.66
C SER A 161 5.92 28.66 -14.95
N GLY A 162 5.90 28.66 -13.61
CA GLY A 162 6.89 27.97 -12.77
C GLY A 162 6.70 26.47 -12.76
N ALA A 163 7.67 25.76 -12.20
CA ALA A 163 7.74 24.31 -12.19
C ALA A 163 6.50 23.63 -11.58
N HIS A 164 5.99 24.15 -10.47
CA HIS A 164 4.79 23.61 -9.82
C HIS A 164 3.54 23.77 -10.70
N ALA A 165 3.38 24.92 -11.37
CA ALA A 165 2.26 25.15 -12.30
C ALA A 165 2.30 24.21 -13.52
N ARG A 166 3.51 23.88 -13.98
CA ARG A 166 3.73 22.95 -15.09
C ARG A 166 3.40 21.52 -14.69
N ARG A 167 3.87 21.09 -13.51
CA ARG A 167 3.50 19.79 -12.94
C ARG A 167 1.99 19.67 -12.72
N GLN A 168 1.33 20.74 -12.29
CA GLN A 168 -0.13 20.77 -12.17
C GLN A 168 -0.82 20.54 -13.52
N ARG A 169 -0.38 21.20 -14.60
CA ARG A 169 -0.96 20.98 -15.93
C ARG A 169 -0.82 19.55 -16.41
N HIS A 170 0.31 18.90 -16.11
CA HIS A 170 0.48 17.47 -16.35
C HIS A 170 -0.55 16.63 -15.60
N ALA A 171 -0.69 16.84 -14.29
CA ALA A 171 -1.65 16.09 -13.47
C ALA A 171 -3.09 16.31 -13.93
N ASP A 172 -3.50 17.56 -14.17
CA ASP A 172 -4.83 17.91 -14.67
C ASP A 172 -5.13 17.24 -16.02
N ALA A 173 -4.15 17.24 -16.94
CA ALA A 173 -4.29 16.62 -18.25
C ALA A 173 -4.43 15.09 -18.16
N ILE A 174 -3.66 14.45 -17.27
CA ILE A 174 -3.72 13.00 -17.06
C ILE A 174 -5.05 12.60 -16.43
N VAL A 175 -5.53 13.30 -15.41
CA VAL A 175 -6.85 13.02 -14.79
C VAL A 175 -7.98 13.23 -15.81
N ASN A 176 -7.91 14.29 -16.61
CA ASN A 176 -8.83 14.49 -17.73
C ASN A 176 -8.80 13.31 -18.72
N TRP A 177 -7.61 12.83 -19.08
CA TRP A 177 -7.44 11.71 -20.00
C TRP A 177 -7.96 10.40 -19.42
N MET A 178 -7.73 10.13 -18.13
CA MET A 178 -8.28 8.97 -17.44
C MET A 178 -9.81 9.04 -17.36
N ARG A 179 -10.40 10.24 -17.20
CA ARG A 179 -11.85 10.43 -17.36
C ARG A 179 -12.29 10.11 -18.78
N ASP A 180 -11.62 10.63 -19.80
CA ASP A 180 -11.93 10.37 -21.22
C ASP A 180 -11.91 8.87 -21.53
N ALA A 181 -10.86 8.17 -21.09
CA ALA A 181 -10.68 6.74 -21.25
C ALA A 181 -11.81 5.88 -20.65
N ARG A 182 -12.44 6.34 -19.56
CA ARG A 182 -13.55 5.64 -18.90
C ARG A 182 -14.91 5.96 -19.52
N ASN A 183 -15.03 7.01 -20.34
CA ASN A 183 -16.29 7.48 -20.89
C ASN A 183 -16.34 7.28 -22.42
N PRO A 184 -17.32 6.53 -22.95
CA PRO A 184 -17.44 6.33 -24.40
C PRO A 184 -17.61 7.64 -25.17
N GLY A 185 -16.96 7.73 -26.34
CA GLY A 185 -17.13 8.85 -27.29
C GLY A 185 -16.08 9.96 -27.17
N GLY A 186 -15.06 9.76 -26.34
CA GLY A 186 -13.88 10.62 -26.20
C GLY A 186 -12.82 10.45 -27.29
N ASN A 187 -11.59 10.90 -26.98
CA ASN A 187 -10.39 10.66 -27.80
C ASN A 187 -9.90 9.22 -27.69
N ILE A 188 -10.15 8.58 -26.53
CA ILE A 188 -9.92 7.17 -26.29
C ILE A 188 -11.10 6.58 -25.53
N THR A 189 -11.39 5.29 -25.72
CA THR A 189 -12.37 4.58 -24.92
C THR A 189 -11.79 3.21 -24.60
N LEU A 190 -11.56 2.96 -23.32
CA LEU A 190 -11.08 1.68 -22.81
C LEU A 190 -12.28 0.82 -22.38
N PRO A 191 -12.16 -0.52 -22.46
CA PRO A 191 -13.12 -1.41 -21.83
C PRO A 191 -13.34 -1.06 -20.34
N ALA A 192 -14.57 -1.23 -19.86
CA ALA A 192 -14.89 -0.96 -18.47
C ALA A 192 -14.03 -1.82 -17.54
N GLY A 193 -13.41 -1.18 -16.55
CA GLY A 193 -12.51 -1.85 -15.60
C GLY A 193 -11.12 -2.17 -16.14
N THR A 194 -10.70 -1.59 -17.28
CA THR A 194 -9.31 -1.67 -17.73
C THR A 194 -8.37 -1.01 -16.70
N PRO A 195 -7.42 -1.75 -16.12
CA PRO A 195 -6.40 -1.16 -15.26
C PRO A 195 -5.64 -0.02 -15.92
N MET A 196 -5.45 1.08 -15.20
CA MET A 196 -4.66 2.22 -15.64
C MET A 196 -3.53 2.50 -14.65
N VAL A 197 -2.33 2.73 -15.15
CA VAL A 197 -1.14 3.03 -14.34
C VAL A 197 -0.44 4.27 -14.91
N VAL A 198 -0.25 5.29 -14.09
CA VAL A 198 0.67 6.40 -14.35
C VAL A 198 1.99 6.08 -13.64
N LEU A 199 3.11 6.15 -14.35
CA LEU A 199 4.42 5.91 -13.76
C LEU A 199 5.50 6.76 -14.43
N GLY A 200 6.51 7.16 -13.67
CA GLY A 200 7.61 7.95 -14.21
C GLY A 200 8.26 8.88 -13.21
N ASP A 201 9.24 9.64 -13.70
CA ASP A 201 9.81 10.79 -12.99
C ASP A 201 8.79 11.94 -12.99
N THR A 202 8.06 12.05 -11.89
CA THR A 202 7.05 13.09 -11.71
C THR A 202 7.65 14.42 -11.27
N ASN A 203 8.94 14.46 -10.90
CA ASN A 203 9.55 15.60 -10.24
C ASN A 203 8.72 16.14 -9.03
N LEU A 204 7.85 15.30 -8.44
CA LEU A 204 7.09 15.59 -7.23
C LEU A 204 7.90 15.06 -6.04
N GLY A 205 8.67 15.93 -5.38
CA GLY A 205 9.51 15.59 -4.23
C GLY A 205 8.76 14.92 -3.06
N PHE A 206 9.48 14.57 -1.99
CA PHE A 206 8.91 13.91 -0.80
C PHE A 206 7.76 14.70 -0.16
N GLU A 207 6.74 14.03 0.42
CA GLU A 207 5.69 14.64 1.29
C GLU A 207 5.17 16.00 0.82
N ASN A 208 4.34 16.03 -0.23
CA ASN A 208 3.79 17.28 -0.77
C ASN A 208 4.82 18.35 -1.20
N SER A 209 6.14 18.09 -1.17
CA SER A 209 7.16 19.08 -1.59
C SER A 209 7.13 19.35 -3.10
N GLY A 210 6.38 18.53 -3.87
CA GLY A 210 6.01 18.81 -5.25
C GLY A 210 4.83 19.79 -5.40
N ASP A 211 4.03 19.94 -4.36
CA ASP A 211 2.84 20.79 -4.30
C ASP A 211 3.24 22.14 -3.69
N ALA A 212 2.73 23.21 -4.25
CA ALA A 212 3.01 24.56 -3.78
C ALA A 212 1.80 25.41 -4.11
N ALA A 213 1.06 25.83 -3.08
CA ALA A 213 -0.18 26.56 -3.22
C ALA A 213 -0.02 27.70 -4.26
N PRO A 214 -0.92 27.78 -5.26
CA PRO A 214 -2.20 27.06 -5.36
C PRO A 214 -2.13 25.65 -5.97
N TYR A 215 -0.96 25.21 -6.45
CA TYR A 215 -0.78 23.94 -7.15
C TYR A 215 -0.67 22.76 -6.17
N HIS A 216 -1.32 21.66 -6.52
CA HIS A 216 -1.51 20.45 -5.72
C HIS A 216 -1.49 19.19 -6.61
N ALA A 217 -0.48 19.08 -7.49
CA ALA A 217 -0.42 18.05 -8.52
C ALA A 217 -0.42 16.62 -7.95
N SER A 218 0.20 16.42 -6.78
CA SER A 218 0.22 15.13 -6.09
C SER A 218 -1.20 14.74 -5.66
N ARG A 219 -1.96 15.69 -5.11
CA ARG A 219 -3.37 15.50 -4.76
C ARG A 219 -4.23 15.21 -5.99
N THR A 220 -4.08 16.00 -7.06
CA THR A 220 -4.82 15.81 -8.31
C THR A 220 -4.69 14.39 -8.84
N PHE A 221 -3.48 13.80 -8.82
CA PHE A 221 -3.30 12.39 -9.23
C PHE A 221 -4.08 11.39 -8.36
N LEU A 222 -4.22 11.67 -7.07
CA LEU A 222 -4.93 10.81 -6.14
C LEU A 222 -6.43 11.01 -6.31
N ASP A 223 -6.97 12.17 -5.99
CA ASP A 223 -8.43 12.38 -5.84
C ASP A 223 -9.13 12.93 -7.08
N GLY A 224 -8.37 13.39 -8.07
CA GLY A 224 -8.91 13.97 -9.30
C GLY A 224 -9.42 15.41 -9.17
N ASP A 225 -9.02 16.15 -8.12
CA ASP A 225 -9.21 17.61 -7.98
C ASP A 225 -8.40 18.33 -9.06
N ILE A 226 -9.08 18.79 -10.13
CA ILE A 226 -8.43 19.44 -11.27
C ILE A 226 -8.30 20.93 -10.99
N HIS A 227 -7.08 21.45 -10.94
CA HIS A 227 -6.86 22.87 -10.67
C HIS A 227 -7.30 23.77 -11.84
N HIS A 228 -6.91 23.42 -13.08
CA HIS A 228 -7.21 24.23 -14.27
C HIS A 228 -8.49 23.75 -14.99
N THR A 229 -9.63 23.80 -14.30
CA THR A 229 -10.91 23.25 -14.81
C THR A 229 -11.41 23.87 -16.11
N SER A 230 -11.05 25.12 -16.42
CA SER A 230 -11.38 25.76 -17.70
C SER A 230 -10.72 25.09 -18.90
N SER A 231 -9.55 24.48 -18.69
CA SER A 231 -8.75 23.84 -19.72
C SER A 231 -8.97 22.33 -19.75
N TYR A 232 -9.01 21.69 -18.58
CA TYR A 232 -9.05 20.22 -18.44
C TYR A 232 -10.40 19.69 -17.94
N GLY A 233 -11.43 20.54 -17.84
CA GLY A 233 -12.77 20.16 -17.41
C GLY A 233 -12.89 19.99 -15.90
N ALA A 234 -14.07 19.55 -15.43
CA ALA A 234 -14.37 19.40 -14.01
C ALA A 234 -13.54 18.32 -13.33
N ASP A 235 -13.59 18.26 -12.00
CA ASP A 235 -12.96 17.19 -11.21
C ASP A 235 -13.49 15.81 -11.62
N SER A 236 -12.64 14.81 -11.46
CA SER A 236 -13.00 13.44 -11.79
C SER A 236 -12.12 12.47 -11.00
N PRO A 237 -12.66 11.84 -9.94
CA PRO A 237 -11.96 10.75 -9.27
C PRO A 237 -11.42 9.77 -10.32
N PRO A 238 -10.12 9.46 -10.31
CA PRO A 238 -9.43 8.80 -11.42
C PRO A 238 -9.65 7.28 -11.48
N ASP A 239 -10.24 6.65 -10.46
CA ASP A 239 -10.55 5.22 -10.43
C ASP A 239 -11.99 4.85 -10.90
N TRP A 240 -12.19 3.64 -11.40
CA TRP A 240 -13.43 3.12 -11.97
C TRP A 240 -14.60 3.06 -10.99
N ASP A 241 -14.33 2.86 -9.70
CA ASP A 241 -15.35 2.84 -8.64
C ASP A 241 -15.62 4.22 -8.02
N GLY A 242 -14.97 5.27 -8.55
CA GLY A 242 -15.12 6.64 -8.10
C GLY A 242 -14.26 6.98 -6.87
N THR A 243 -13.34 6.11 -6.49
CA THR A 243 -12.35 6.37 -5.43
C THR A 243 -11.07 7.05 -5.99
N PRO A 244 -10.19 7.56 -5.11
CA PRO A 244 -8.87 8.03 -5.49
C PRO A 244 -7.96 6.92 -6.07
N LEU A 245 -6.94 7.27 -6.87
CA LEU A 245 -5.86 6.33 -7.19
C LEU A 245 -5.06 5.96 -5.94
N SER A 246 -4.45 4.79 -5.98
CA SER A 246 -3.43 4.38 -5.01
C SER A 246 -2.03 4.72 -5.49
N ASP A 247 -1.16 5.13 -4.56
CA ASP A 247 0.29 5.23 -4.73
C ASP A 247 0.93 4.05 -3.97
N PRO A 248 1.61 3.12 -4.67
CA PRO A 248 2.22 1.99 -4.01
C PRO A 248 3.44 2.40 -3.17
N ALA A 249 4.00 3.60 -3.26
CA ALA A 249 5.15 4.07 -2.48
C ALA A 249 6.28 3.03 -2.32
N PRO A 250 6.93 2.60 -3.44
CA PRO A 250 8.03 1.64 -3.36
C PRO A 250 9.19 2.18 -2.52
N TYR A 251 9.88 1.29 -1.81
CA TYR A 251 10.98 1.65 -0.92
C TYR A 251 12.16 0.70 -1.04
N ASP A 252 13.33 1.17 -0.62
CA ASP A 252 14.53 0.37 -0.44
C ASP A 252 14.36 -0.49 0.83
N HIS A 253 14.23 -1.80 0.67
CA HIS A 253 13.97 -2.74 1.77
C HIS A 253 15.07 -2.81 2.82
N MET A 254 16.28 -2.33 2.50
CA MET A 254 17.40 -2.30 3.45
C MET A 254 17.39 -1.06 4.34
N THR A 255 16.81 0.04 3.86
CA THR A 255 16.83 1.33 4.58
C THR A 255 15.45 1.83 4.98
N GLY A 256 14.38 1.22 4.46
CA GLY A 256 13.01 1.68 4.62
C GLY A 256 12.70 3.01 3.92
N ARG A 257 13.59 3.49 3.03
CA ARG A 257 13.46 4.80 2.39
C ARG A 257 12.86 4.70 1.00
N GLU A 258 12.00 5.66 0.67
CA GLU A 258 11.34 5.76 -0.65
C GLU A 258 12.08 6.68 -1.64
N MET A 259 13.28 7.12 -1.29
CA MET A 259 14.02 8.09 -2.11
C MET A 259 14.47 7.43 -3.43
N THR A 260 14.22 8.10 -4.55
CA THR A 260 14.56 7.62 -5.90
C THR A 260 15.65 8.47 -6.55
N PHE A 261 15.87 9.69 -6.04
CA PHE A 261 16.95 10.59 -6.44
C PHE A 261 17.88 10.87 -5.25
N PRO A 262 18.84 9.96 -4.96
CA PRO A 262 19.73 10.06 -3.81
C PRO A 262 20.88 11.05 -4.08
N THR A 263 20.64 12.35 -3.91
CA THR A 263 21.75 13.33 -3.96
C THR A 263 22.47 13.46 -2.63
N VAL A 264 23.74 13.87 -2.69
CA VAL A 264 24.56 14.23 -1.51
C VAL A 264 24.20 15.61 -0.93
N TYR A 265 23.38 16.42 -1.64
CA TYR A 265 23.20 17.86 -1.40
C TYR A 265 21.76 18.29 -1.06
N SER A 266 20.87 17.34 -0.79
CA SER A 266 19.51 17.56 -0.27
C SER A 266 19.08 16.28 0.46
N PRO A 267 18.12 16.28 1.42
CA PRO A 267 17.47 15.01 1.76
C PRO A 267 16.92 14.41 0.46
N GLY A 268 17.24 13.14 0.18
CA GLY A 268 16.89 12.50 -1.09
C GLY A 268 15.39 12.58 -1.36
N SER A 269 15.00 12.65 -2.63
CA SER A 269 13.61 12.88 -3.05
C SER A 269 13.02 11.64 -3.73
N ARG A 270 11.71 11.40 -3.50
CA ARG A 270 10.91 10.39 -4.21
C ARG A 270 10.28 11.01 -5.45
N LEU A 271 11.07 11.16 -6.52
CA LEU A 271 10.63 11.79 -7.77
C LEU A 271 9.93 10.80 -8.69
N ASP A 272 10.37 9.54 -8.66
CA ASP A 272 9.86 8.46 -9.49
C ASP A 272 8.68 7.79 -8.76
N ARG A 273 7.49 7.89 -9.34
CA ARG A 273 6.24 7.49 -8.67
C ARG A 273 5.39 6.60 -9.57
N PHE A 274 4.44 5.93 -8.92
CA PHE A 274 3.37 5.16 -9.54
C PHE A 274 2.04 5.66 -8.99
N TYR A 275 1.01 5.73 -9.83
CA TYR A 275 -0.38 5.89 -9.42
C TYR A 275 -1.22 4.90 -10.23
N TYR A 276 -2.11 4.18 -9.58
CA TYR A 276 -2.88 3.13 -10.27
C TYR A 276 -4.32 3.02 -9.75
N THR A 277 -5.17 2.46 -10.62
CA THR A 277 -6.57 2.15 -10.32
C THR A 277 -6.67 0.89 -9.47
N ASP A 278 -6.78 1.02 -8.15
CA ASP A 278 -6.76 -0.10 -7.22
C ASP A 278 -8.06 -0.91 -7.17
N SER A 279 -9.15 -0.35 -7.72
CA SER A 279 -10.42 -1.05 -7.90
C SER A 279 -10.33 -2.24 -8.88
N VAL A 280 -9.28 -2.30 -9.70
CA VAL A 280 -9.09 -3.32 -10.75
C VAL A 280 -7.64 -3.83 -10.90
N LEU A 281 -6.72 -3.29 -10.11
CA LEU A 281 -5.30 -3.66 -10.11
C LEU A 281 -4.77 -3.65 -8.68
N ARG A 282 -3.77 -4.46 -8.35
CA ARG A 282 -3.21 -4.52 -7.01
C ARG A 282 -1.69 -4.55 -7.03
N ALA A 283 -1.04 -3.76 -6.18
CA ALA A 283 0.39 -3.86 -5.93
C ALA A 283 0.71 -5.08 -5.03
N ARG A 284 1.63 -5.95 -5.46
CA ARG A 284 2.04 -7.18 -4.74
C ARG A 284 3.44 -7.04 -4.16
N GLY A 285 4.41 -6.81 -5.03
CA GLY A 285 5.80 -6.53 -4.69
C GLY A 285 6.12 -5.09 -5.08
N ARG A 286 6.89 -4.38 -4.27
CA ARG A 286 7.30 -3.00 -4.55
C ARG A 286 8.68 -2.72 -3.97
N PHE A 287 9.57 -2.17 -4.76
CA PHE A 287 10.90 -1.84 -4.26
C PHE A 287 11.58 -0.73 -5.06
N VAL A 288 12.39 0.06 -4.36
CA VAL A 288 13.46 0.87 -4.97
C VAL A 288 14.71 0.00 -5.03
N PHE A 289 15.25 -0.19 -6.22
CA PHE A 289 16.41 -1.04 -6.42
C PHE A 289 17.70 -0.25 -6.20
N ASN A 290 18.39 -0.49 -5.09
CA ASN A 290 19.57 0.26 -4.69
C ASN A 290 20.77 -0.65 -4.39
N THR A 291 21.73 -0.77 -5.30
CA THR A 291 22.87 -1.67 -5.10
C THR A 291 23.84 -1.22 -4.01
N LEU A 292 23.77 0.05 -3.57
CA LEU A 292 24.60 0.54 -2.48
C LEU A 292 24.23 -0.06 -1.12
N THR A 293 22.99 -0.53 -0.97
CA THR A 293 22.44 -0.99 0.32
C THR A 293 22.27 -2.49 0.38
N LEU A 294 22.37 -3.19 -0.75
CA LEU A 294 22.28 -4.66 -0.81
C LEU A 294 23.37 -5.35 -0.01
N SER A 295 23.01 -6.47 0.61
CA SER A 295 23.97 -7.38 1.24
C SER A 295 24.89 -8.02 0.18
N THR A 296 26.05 -8.52 0.60
CA THR A 296 26.95 -9.27 -0.30
C THR A 296 26.26 -10.49 -0.91
N ALA A 297 25.47 -11.23 -0.13
CA ALA A 297 24.71 -12.36 -0.63
C ALA A 297 23.68 -11.94 -1.70
N ALA A 298 22.96 -10.84 -1.48
CA ALA A 298 22.02 -10.28 -2.44
C ALA A 298 22.70 -9.87 -3.76
N MET A 299 23.91 -9.32 -3.70
CA MET A 299 24.69 -8.96 -4.89
C MET A 299 25.16 -10.20 -5.67
N GLU A 300 25.56 -11.27 -4.97
CA GLU A 300 26.10 -12.50 -5.56
C GLU A 300 25.03 -13.47 -6.08
N ALA A 301 23.78 -13.34 -5.64
CA ALA A 301 22.69 -14.27 -5.94
C ALA A 301 22.16 -14.20 -7.40
N GLY A 302 22.77 -13.42 -8.30
CA GLY A 302 22.34 -13.24 -9.69
C GLY A 302 23.41 -13.63 -10.72
N ASP A 303 22.99 -13.83 -11.98
CA ASP A 303 23.90 -14.01 -13.11
C ASP A 303 23.58 -13.00 -14.23
N PRO A 304 24.47 -12.03 -14.52
CA PRO A 304 25.71 -11.73 -13.78
C PRO A 304 25.44 -11.20 -12.37
N ALA A 305 26.42 -11.40 -11.46
CA ALA A 305 26.39 -10.79 -10.13
C ALA A 305 26.42 -9.26 -10.20
N LEU A 306 25.71 -8.60 -9.28
CA LEU A 306 25.68 -7.14 -9.16
C LEU A 306 26.99 -6.60 -8.58
N GLN A 307 27.25 -5.31 -8.81
CA GLN A 307 28.31 -4.56 -8.15
C GLN A 307 27.68 -3.46 -7.28
N ALA A 308 28.32 -3.16 -6.14
CA ALA A 308 27.77 -2.24 -5.14
C ALA A 308 27.42 -0.85 -5.73
N ASN A 309 28.23 -0.35 -6.67
CA ASN A 309 28.04 0.94 -7.30
C ASN A 309 27.28 0.90 -8.63
N ASP A 310 26.60 -0.21 -8.95
CA ASP A 310 25.87 -0.32 -10.23
C ASP A 310 24.84 0.79 -10.39
N THR A 311 24.01 1.04 -9.36
CA THR A 311 22.98 2.07 -9.43
C THR A 311 23.56 3.47 -9.56
N THR A 312 24.64 3.79 -8.86
CA THR A 312 25.28 5.12 -8.94
C THR A 312 26.14 5.33 -10.18
N LEU A 313 26.63 4.27 -10.81
CA LEU A 313 27.32 4.36 -12.10
C LEU A 313 26.34 4.47 -13.26
N ALA A 314 25.18 3.81 -13.18
CA ALA A 314 24.22 3.78 -14.28
C ALA A 314 23.55 5.14 -14.50
N THR A 315 23.09 5.79 -13.44
CA THR A 315 22.35 7.06 -13.47
C THR A 315 22.26 7.65 -12.06
N ASP A 316 21.85 8.90 -11.97
CA ASP A 316 21.50 9.61 -10.75
C ASP A 316 20.13 9.22 -10.16
N HIS A 317 19.29 8.48 -10.89
CA HIS A 317 18.03 7.93 -10.39
C HIS A 317 18.10 6.42 -10.10
N LEU A 318 17.46 6.00 -9.02
CA LEU A 318 17.29 4.59 -8.68
C LEU A 318 16.11 3.99 -9.46
N PRO A 319 16.24 2.76 -9.99
CA PRO A 319 15.13 2.03 -10.59
C PRO A 319 14.00 1.79 -9.58
N VAL A 320 12.75 2.03 -9.98
CA VAL A 320 11.57 1.83 -9.13
C VAL A 320 10.65 0.79 -9.73
N VAL A 321 10.33 -0.24 -8.95
CA VAL A 321 9.64 -1.44 -9.44
C VAL A 321 8.38 -1.71 -8.64
N VAL A 322 7.31 -2.06 -9.36
CA VAL A 322 6.07 -2.58 -8.78
C VAL A 322 5.62 -3.81 -9.56
N ASP A 323 5.30 -4.87 -8.84
CA ASP A 323 4.64 -6.06 -9.35
C ASP A 323 3.14 -5.91 -9.14
N PHE A 324 2.37 -5.98 -10.23
CA PHE A 324 0.93 -5.85 -10.19
C PHE A 324 0.21 -7.17 -10.46
N ALA A 325 -0.81 -7.47 -9.66
CA ALA A 325 -1.80 -8.50 -9.97
C ALA A 325 -3.07 -7.85 -10.54
N LEU A 326 -3.67 -8.48 -11.55
CA LEU A 326 -4.97 -8.06 -12.08
C LEU A 326 -6.11 -8.37 -11.10
N GLY A 327 -7.11 -7.49 -11.09
CA GLY A 327 -8.26 -7.56 -10.21
C GLY A 327 -8.12 -6.64 -8.99
N PRO A 328 -9.24 -6.35 -8.31
CA PRO A 328 -9.23 -5.53 -7.11
C PRO A 328 -8.36 -6.14 -6.02
N GLU A 329 -7.95 -5.30 -5.06
CA GLU A 329 -7.59 -5.80 -3.75
C GLU A 329 -8.71 -6.73 -3.23
N PRO A 330 -8.40 -8.00 -2.90
CA PRO A 330 -9.37 -8.80 -2.20
C PRO A 330 -9.66 -8.07 -0.89
N ALA A 331 -10.95 -7.98 -0.54
CA ALA A 331 -11.37 -7.30 0.69
C ALA A 331 -10.41 -7.70 1.82
N LEU A 332 -9.74 -6.69 2.41
CA LEU A 332 -8.86 -6.90 3.55
C LEU A 332 -9.61 -7.78 4.56
N GLY A 333 -8.92 -8.76 5.14
CA GLY A 333 -9.54 -9.48 6.24
C GLY A 333 -9.95 -8.47 7.32
N ARG A 334 -11.11 -8.70 7.94
CA ARG A 334 -11.72 -7.77 8.88
C ARG A 334 -11.32 -8.20 10.27
N VAL A 335 -10.44 -7.43 10.92
CA VAL A 335 -10.05 -7.68 12.32
C VAL A 335 -10.97 -6.89 13.23
N LEU A 336 -11.49 -7.56 14.26
CA LEU A 336 -12.31 -6.96 15.31
C LEU A 336 -11.70 -7.30 16.66
N ILE A 337 -11.87 -6.42 17.63
CA ILE A 337 -11.67 -6.82 19.03
C ILE A 337 -12.85 -7.74 19.39
N ASN A 338 -12.54 -9.00 19.69
CA ASN A 338 -13.54 -10.01 20.04
C ASN A 338 -13.87 -9.96 21.54
N GLU A 339 -12.81 -10.00 22.35
CA GLU A 339 -12.86 -10.06 23.81
C GLU A 339 -11.67 -9.30 24.39
N PHE A 340 -11.85 -8.73 25.59
CA PHE A 340 -10.72 -8.36 26.43
C PHE A 340 -11.04 -8.66 27.89
N SER A 341 -10.01 -9.04 28.66
CA SER A 341 -10.08 -9.26 30.10
C SER A 341 -9.34 -8.14 30.83
N VAL A 342 -9.94 -7.66 31.92
CA VAL A 342 -9.45 -6.53 32.70
C VAL A 342 -9.14 -6.99 34.12
N ASP A 343 -7.97 -6.58 34.62
CA ASP A 343 -7.42 -6.92 35.94
C ASP A 343 -8.45 -6.74 37.09
N ASP A 344 -8.78 -7.82 37.80
CA ASP A 344 -9.43 -7.78 39.11
C ASP A 344 -8.35 -7.84 40.19
N ALA A 345 -8.19 -6.72 40.91
CA ALA A 345 -7.23 -6.59 41.98
C ALA A 345 -7.53 -7.57 43.13
N GLY A 346 -7.03 -8.80 43.01
CA GLY A 346 -7.06 -9.83 44.04
C GLY A 346 -7.58 -11.22 43.64
N ALA A 347 -7.98 -11.48 42.39
CA ALA A 347 -8.52 -12.78 41.98
C ALA A 347 -7.88 -13.40 40.72
N ASP A 348 -7.49 -12.62 39.70
CA ASP A 348 -6.75 -13.10 38.53
C ASP A 348 -5.89 -12.02 37.84
N ASP A 349 -4.74 -12.42 37.27
CA ASP A 349 -3.79 -11.50 36.60
C ASP A 349 -4.02 -11.39 35.08
N ARG A 350 -5.23 -11.68 34.57
CA ARG A 350 -5.43 -11.93 33.14
C ARG A 350 -5.75 -10.67 32.34
N THR A 351 -4.72 -9.88 32.03
CA THR A 351 -4.85 -8.80 31.04
C THR A 351 -4.58 -9.33 29.63
N PHE A 352 -5.62 -9.57 28.84
CA PHE A 352 -5.46 -9.91 27.42
C PHE A 352 -6.47 -9.20 26.53
N VAL A 353 -6.10 -9.03 25.26
CA VAL A 353 -7.00 -8.57 24.18
C VAL A 353 -7.01 -9.65 23.11
N GLU A 354 -8.20 -10.12 22.77
CA GLU A 354 -8.43 -11.06 21.68
C GLU A 354 -8.95 -10.30 20.46
N LEU A 355 -8.29 -10.54 19.32
CA LEU A 355 -8.70 -10.07 18.02
C LEU A 355 -9.14 -11.26 17.16
N ILE A 356 -10.20 -11.09 16.39
CA ILE A 356 -10.68 -12.12 15.47
C ILE A 356 -10.73 -11.58 14.04
N ASN A 357 -10.22 -12.36 13.10
CA ASN A 357 -10.39 -12.09 11.68
C ASN A 357 -11.74 -12.66 11.21
N VAL A 358 -12.74 -11.80 11.08
CA VAL A 358 -14.07 -12.15 10.53
C VAL A 358 -14.14 -12.01 9.01
N GLY A 359 -13.03 -11.67 8.35
CA GLY A 359 -12.92 -11.61 6.89
C GLY A 359 -12.64 -12.97 6.25
N GLY A 360 -12.87 -13.05 4.94
CA GLY A 360 -12.59 -14.25 4.13
C GLY A 360 -11.13 -14.40 3.70
N GLN A 361 -10.26 -13.46 4.07
CA GLN A 361 -8.85 -13.39 3.68
C GLN A 361 -7.97 -13.22 4.91
N GLU A 362 -6.72 -13.62 4.81
CA GLU A 362 -5.72 -13.42 5.84
C GLU A 362 -5.43 -11.92 6.06
N VAL A 363 -5.14 -11.53 7.31
CA VAL A 363 -4.77 -10.15 7.66
C VAL A 363 -3.34 -10.13 8.16
N ASN A 364 -2.47 -9.42 7.45
CA ASN A 364 -1.18 -9.04 8.01
C ASN A 364 -1.36 -7.74 8.82
N LEU A 365 -1.01 -7.79 10.10
CA LEU A 365 -1.21 -6.70 11.05
C LEU A 365 -0.24 -5.53 10.83
N GLN A 366 0.77 -5.69 9.96
CA GLN A 366 1.79 -4.68 9.66
C GLN A 366 1.75 -4.19 8.20
N ALA A 367 1.01 -4.84 7.30
CA ALA A 367 0.95 -4.47 5.89
C ALA A 367 -0.36 -4.93 5.21
N PRO A 368 -0.96 -4.11 4.31
CA PRO A 368 -0.53 -2.78 3.86
C PRO A 368 -0.84 -1.66 4.87
N VAL A 369 -1.48 -1.99 6.00
CA VAL A 369 -1.83 -1.07 7.08
C VAL A 369 -1.17 -1.53 8.38
N ASP A 370 -0.75 -0.57 9.20
CA ASP A 370 -0.17 -0.81 10.53
C ASP A 370 -1.31 -0.78 11.57
N TYR A 371 -1.72 -1.96 12.04
CA TYR A 371 -2.75 -2.08 13.05
C TYR A 371 -2.16 -1.81 14.43
N GLN A 372 -2.82 -0.94 15.19
CA GLN A 372 -2.42 -0.63 16.56
C GLN A 372 -3.60 -0.72 17.52
N ILE A 373 -3.31 -1.07 18.76
CA ILE A 373 -4.26 -0.94 19.86
C ILE A 373 -3.94 0.32 20.66
N VAL A 374 -4.90 1.24 20.72
CA VAL A 374 -4.82 2.47 21.51
C VAL A 374 -5.56 2.27 22.82
N ARG A 375 -4.88 2.57 23.93
CA ARG A 375 -5.43 2.49 25.28
C ARG A 375 -5.65 3.88 25.88
N CYS A 376 -6.77 4.03 26.58
CA CYS A 376 -7.07 5.17 27.43
C CYS A 376 -7.34 4.67 28.84
N ASN A 377 -6.49 5.04 29.81
CA ASN A 377 -6.72 4.75 31.23
C ASN A 377 -7.11 6.04 31.94
N GLY A 378 -8.34 6.13 32.47
CA GLY A 378 -8.88 7.33 33.11
C GLY A 378 -9.93 8.07 32.25
N ILE A 379 -10.77 8.89 32.89
CA ILE A 379 -12.02 9.47 32.35
C ILE A 379 -11.93 9.79 30.86
N LEU A 380 -12.61 8.98 30.02
CA LEU A 380 -12.91 9.35 28.63
C LEU A 380 -13.51 10.75 28.66
N PRO A 381 -12.89 11.74 27.98
CA PRO A 381 -13.37 13.09 28.06
C PRO A 381 -14.83 13.16 27.57
N SER A 382 -15.65 13.90 28.32
CA SER A 382 -17.07 14.11 28.03
C SER A 382 -17.36 15.43 27.29
N SER A 383 -16.31 16.22 27.01
CA SER A 383 -16.39 17.52 26.31
C SER A 383 -15.08 17.87 25.61
N VAL A 384 -15.14 18.70 24.56
CA VAL A 384 -13.98 19.28 23.85
C VAL A 384 -13.78 20.74 24.30
N PRO A 385 -12.55 21.24 24.57
CA PRO A 385 -11.25 20.56 24.51
C PRO A 385 -10.83 19.99 25.87
N ALA A 386 -10.56 18.69 25.96
CA ALA A 386 -10.02 18.05 27.16
C ALA A 386 -8.54 17.66 26.97
N LEU A 387 -7.80 17.63 28.07
CA LEU A 387 -6.39 17.20 28.09
C LEU A 387 -6.24 15.74 27.63
N PRO A 388 -5.08 15.34 27.06
CA PRO A 388 -4.85 13.97 26.61
C PRO A 388 -4.99 12.98 27.77
N ASN A 389 -5.74 11.90 27.58
CA ASN A 389 -5.85 10.79 28.55
C ASN A 389 -5.43 9.43 27.94
N GLN A 390 -4.73 9.47 26.80
CA GLN A 390 -4.11 8.28 26.21
C GLN A 390 -2.96 7.82 27.11
N THR A 391 -2.90 6.54 27.41
CA THR A 391 -1.84 5.96 28.26
C THR A 391 -0.89 5.03 27.51
N GLY A 392 -1.17 4.71 26.24
CA GLY A 392 -0.22 4.02 25.37
C GLY A 392 -0.81 3.54 24.04
N ARG A 393 0.09 3.21 23.10
CA ARG A 393 -0.20 2.49 21.86
C ARG A 393 0.55 1.17 21.86
N LEU A 394 -0.07 0.14 21.31
CA LEU A 394 0.52 -1.18 21.14
C LEU A 394 0.56 -1.48 19.64
N ASP A 395 1.76 -1.60 19.10
CA ASP A 395 2.00 -2.02 17.72
C ASP A 395 1.69 -3.52 17.58
N LEU A 396 0.86 -3.90 16.59
CA LEU A 396 0.46 -5.28 16.40
C LEU A 396 1.29 -5.96 15.32
N GLN A 397 1.80 -7.15 15.63
CA GLN A 397 2.69 -7.88 14.75
C GLN A 397 2.17 -9.28 14.50
N GLY A 398 2.09 -9.68 13.24
CA GLY A 398 1.67 -11.02 12.85
C GLY A 398 0.60 -11.04 11.77
N VAL A 399 0.02 -12.22 11.60
CA VAL A 399 -0.85 -12.59 10.48
C VAL A 399 -2.05 -13.40 10.97
N ILE A 400 -3.27 -12.90 10.82
CA ILE A 400 -4.47 -13.61 11.27
C ILE A 400 -5.13 -14.28 10.06
N PRO A 401 -5.12 -15.63 9.93
CA PRO A 401 -5.80 -16.32 8.83
C PRO A 401 -7.32 -16.11 8.91
N PRO A 402 -8.11 -16.43 7.85
CA PRO A 402 -9.57 -16.36 7.90
C PRO A 402 -10.16 -17.16 9.06
N GLY A 403 -10.96 -16.51 9.91
CA GLY A 403 -11.50 -17.09 11.14
C GLY A 403 -10.46 -17.39 12.22
N GLY A 404 -9.22 -16.91 12.05
CA GLY A 404 -8.14 -17.02 13.03
C GLY A 404 -8.30 -16.01 14.17
N VAL A 405 -7.59 -16.30 15.25
CA VAL A 405 -7.60 -15.51 16.49
C VAL A 405 -6.20 -15.01 16.78
N PHE A 406 -6.08 -13.78 17.26
CA PHE A 406 -4.84 -13.16 17.69
C PHE A 406 -4.97 -12.64 19.12
N VAL A 407 -4.05 -13.04 20.02
CA VAL A 407 -4.11 -12.66 21.43
C VAL A 407 -2.90 -11.82 21.83
N LEU A 408 -3.17 -10.65 22.39
CA LEU A 408 -2.21 -9.81 23.11
C LEU A 408 -2.33 -10.10 24.60
N TYR A 409 -1.22 -10.39 25.28
CA TYR A 409 -1.23 -10.69 26.72
C TYR A 409 0.10 -10.30 27.38
N ASP A 410 0.10 -10.10 28.70
CA ASP A 410 1.34 -9.98 29.49
C ASP A 410 1.78 -11.37 29.97
N ALA A 411 2.87 -11.90 29.42
CA ALA A 411 3.40 -13.22 29.81
C ALA A 411 4.24 -13.18 31.10
N VAL A 412 4.66 -12.01 31.57
CA VAL A 412 5.52 -11.84 32.74
C VAL A 412 4.69 -11.68 34.02
N GLY A 413 3.52 -11.04 33.91
CA GLY A 413 2.52 -10.96 34.98
C GLY A 413 1.67 -12.23 35.17
N GLU A 414 1.84 -13.25 34.35
CA GLU A 414 0.97 -14.43 34.32
C GLU A 414 1.19 -15.39 35.50
N THR A 415 0.22 -15.49 36.43
CA THR A 415 0.27 -16.50 37.52
C THR A 415 -0.74 -17.65 37.37
N SER A 416 -1.61 -17.63 36.34
CA SER A 416 -2.85 -18.42 36.32
C SER A 416 -2.97 -19.50 35.21
N GLY A 417 -1.89 -19.81 34.48
CA GLY A 417 -1.87 -20.86 33.44
C GLY A 417 -2.55 -20.48 32.12
N LEU A 418 -2.91 -19.21 31.94
CA LEU A 418 -3.43 -18.60 30.72
C LEU A 418 -2.58 -18.95 29.49
N ARG A 419 -1.25 -18.94 29.59
CA ARG A 419 -0.36 -19.31 28.48
C ARG A 419 -0.66 -20.70 27.95
N SER A 420 -0.98 -21.65 28.84
CA SER A 420 -1.30 -23.02 28.47
C SER A 420 -2.68 -23.17 27.81
N VAL A 421 -3.63 -22.29 28.15
CA VAL A 421 -4.97 -22.23 27.54
C VAL A 421 -4.88 -21.58 26.15
N ILE A 422 -4.17 -20.45 26.06
CA ILE A 422 -3.84 -19.76 24.81
C ILE A 422 -3.15 -20.74 23.86
N GLU A 423 -2.12 -21.47 24.31
CA GLU A 423 -1.37 -22.44 23.47
C GLU A 423 -2.23 -23.62 22.95
N GLN A 424 -3.44 -23.82 23.46
CA GLN A 424 -4.38 -24.85 22.99
C GLN A 424 -5.41 -24.33 21.97
N MET A 425 -5.47 -23.01 21.71
CA MET A 425 -6.42 -22.43 20.76
C MET A 425 -6.04 -22.74 19.30
N PRO A 426 -6.97 -23.23 18.48
CA PRO A 426 -6.70 -23.51 17.07
C PRO A 426 -6.52 -22.21 16.26
N ARG A 427 -5.53 -22.19 15.35
CA ARG A 427 -5.22 -21.04 14.47
C ARG A 427 -4.90 -19.74 15.22
N LEU A 428 -4.27 -19.89 16.37
CA LEU A 428 -3.87 -18.78 17.21
C LEU A 428 -2.54 -18.17 16.76
N GLN A 429 -2.50 -16.85 16.66
CA GLN A 429 -1.29 -16.06 16.75
C GLN A 429 -1.26 -15.24 18.05
N ARG A 430 -0.07 -14.86 18.50
CA ARG A 430 0.07 -14.15 19.78
C ARG A 430 1.21 -13.16 19.78
N GLN A 431 1.08 -12.14 20.61
CA GLN A 431 2.14 -11.19 20.91
C GLN A 431 2.16 -10.92 22.41
N ASP A 432 3.33 -11.15 23.00
CA ASP A 432 3.59 -10.87 24.41
C ASP A 432 3.91 -9.38 24.56
N HIS A 433 3.25 -8.73 25.52
CA HIS A 433 3.45 -7.34 25.83
C HIS A 433 3.53 -7.15 27.35
N PRO A 434 4.74 -7.12 27.94
CA PRO A 434 4.95 -7.18 29.39
C PRO A 434 4.45 -5.95 30.19
N ASP A 435 3.99 -4.90 29.49
CA ASP A 435 3.34 -3.71 30.07
C ASP A 435 1.85 -3.59 29.68
N LEU A 436 1.22 -4.71 29.30
CA LEU A 436 -0.20 -4.73 29.00
C LEU A 436 -1.00 -4.67 30.30
N VAL A 437 -1.39 -3.46 30.68
CA VAL A 437 -2.32 -3.19 31.77
C VAL A 437 -3.60 -2.58 31.19
N LEU A 438 -4.74 -3.21 31.48
CA LEU A 438 -6.08 -2.68 31.22
C LEU A 438 -6.72 -2.40 32.58
N ILE A 439 -7.17 -1.16 32.80
CA ILE A 439 -7.79 -0.78 34.09
C ILE A 439 -9.30 -0.86 33.98
N ASN A 440 -9.96 -1.53 34.93
CA ASN A 440 -11.41 -1.66 34.96
C ASN A 440 -12.06 -0.47 35.67
N ASN A 441 -12.43 0.57 34.91
CA ASN A 441 -13.30 1.62 35.42
C ASN A 441 -14.10 2.28 34.30
N GLN A 442 -15.11 3.07 34.69
CA GLN A 442 -16.04 3.83 33.82
C GLN A 442 -15.37 4.78 32.81
N ALA A 443 -14.06 4.90 32.93
CA ALA A 443 -13.19 5.87 32.38
C ALA A 443 -12.25 5.22 31.34
N SER A 444 -12.12 3.90 31.29
CA SER A 444 -11.22 3.20 30.37
C SER A 444 -11.83 2.95 28.99
N GLY A 445 -10.97 2.86 27.98
CA GLY A 445 -11.35 2.51 26.62
C GLY A 445 -10.22 1.92 25.79
N LEU A 446 -10.61 1.13 24.78
CA LEU A 446 -9.73 0.45 23.84
C LEU A 446 -10.18 0.76 22.41
N ALA A 447 -9.25 1.00 21.50
CA ALA A 447 -9.57 1.08 20.07
C ALA A 447 -8.55 0.32 19.24
N LEU A 448 -9.04 -0.43 18.27
CA LEU A 448 -8.27 -0.93 17.15
C LEU A 448 -8.22 0.17 16.10
N VAL A 449 -7.03 0.68 15.84
CA VAL A 449 -6.79 1.70 14.82
C VAL A 449 -5.94 1.11 13.71
N VAL A 450 -6.16 1.58 12.50
CA VAL A 450 -5.21 1.40 11.40
C VAL A 450 -4.51 2.72 11.17
N ASN A 451 -3.19 2.67 11.18
CA ASN A 451 -2.38 3.69 10.56
C ASN A 451 -2.40 3.37 9.08
N ALA A 452 -3.35 3.97 8.39
CA ALA A 452 -3.21 4.06 6.96
C ALA A 452 -2.01 4.99 6.72
N HIS A 453 -0.94 4.46 6.12
CA HIS A 453 0.17 5.27 5.65
C HIS A 453 -0.32 6.12 4.47
N TYR A 454 -1.13 7.14 4.75
CA TYR A 454 -1.39 8.24 3.85
C TYR A 454 -0.50 9.38 4.30
N ASP A 455 0.64 9.53 3.62
CA ASP A 455 1.47 10.74 3.65
C ASP A 455 2.22 10.99 4.98
N VAL A 456 3.55 10.96 4.92
CA VAL A 456 4.43 10.81 6.09
C VAL A 456 4.60 12.08 6.97
N GLU A 457 3.83 13.15 6.71
CA GLU A 457 3.71 14.29 7.64
C GLU A 457 2.47 14.24 8.55
N SER A 458 1.51 13.33 8.30
CA SER A 458 0.39 13.12 9.21
C SER A 458 -0.07 11.67 9.20
N THR A 459 0.34 10.90 10.21
CA THR A 459 -0.35 9.64 10.51
C THR A 459 -1.77 9.98 10.94
N VAL A 460 -2.73 9.78 10.05
CA VAL A 460 -4.15 9.81 10.39
C VAL A 460 -4.52 8.41 10.82
N ASP A 461 -4.50 8.20 12.13
CA ASP A 461 -4.96 6.93 12.69
C ASP A 461 -6.49 6.87 12.51
N VAL A 462 -6.96 5.90 11.74
CA VAL A 462 -8.39 5.65 11.56
C VAL A 462 -8.81 4.59 12.58
N ALA A 463 -9.74 4.94 13.46
CA ALA A 463 -10.34 3.93 14.34
C ALA A 463 -11.22 2.99 13.52
N VAL A 464 -10.87 1.70 13.52
CA VAL A 464 -11.64 0.62 12.91
C VAL A 464 -12.69 0.11 13.89
N ASP A 465 -12.33 0.03 15.17
CA ASP A 465 -13.21 -0.41 16.24
C ASP A 465 -12.87 0.29 17.57
N ALA A 466 -13.85 0.70 18.35
CA ALA A 466 -13.65 1.45 19.60
C ALA A 466 -14.58 0.95 20.71
N TYR A 467 -14.11 0.93 21.95
CA TYR A 467 -14.78 0.34 23.11
C TYR A 467 -14.52 1.15 24.39
N GLY A 468 -15.51 1.20 25.27
CA GLY A 468 -15.38 1.67 26.65
C GLY A 468 -16.63 1.34 27.45
N TYR A 469 -16.50 0.85 28.69
CA TYR A 469 -17.66 0.52 29.52
C TYR A 469 -17.39 0.56 31.04
N GLU A 470 -18.22 1.30 31.77
CA GLU A 470 -19.11 0.82 32.85
C GLU A 470 -20.11 1.97 33.16
N ASP A 471 -21.34 1.59 33.53
CA ASP A 471 -22.56 2.40 33.51
C ASP A 471 -22.87 3.12 34.84
N ILE A 472 -23.05 4.44 34.80
CA ILE A 472 -23.98 5.16 35.72
C ILE A 472 -24.67 6.38 35.06
N ALA A 473 -24.48 6.64 33.75
CA ALA A 473 -25.05 7.82 33.11
C ALA A 473 -25.44 7.55 31.64
N PRO A 474 -26.72 7.23 31.36
CA PRO A 474 -27.16 6.73 30.06
C PRO A 474 -27.10 7.72 28.87
N PHE A 475 -26.61 8.95 29.04
CA PHE A 475 -26.76 10.01 28.02
C PHE A 475 -25.53 10.92 27.81
N GLY A 476 -24.36 10.59 28.35
CA GLY A 476 -23.14 11.36 28.13
C GLY A 476 -22.51 11.08 26.76
N ARG A 477 -22.21 12.12 25.96
CA ARG A 477 -21.29 11.99 24.81
C ARG A 477 -19.90 11.65 25.34
N ARG A 478 -19.27 10.62 24.78
CA ARG A 478 -17.90 10.22 25.13
C ARG A 478 -17.01 10.43 23.92
N PHE A 479 -15.74 10.76 24.16
CA PHE A 479 -14.78 11.02 23.09
C PHE A 479 -13.53 10.17 23.27
N MET A 480 -12.98 9.68 22.16
CA MET A 480 -11.68 9.01 22.11
C MET A 480 -10.75 9.78 21.18
N ARG A 481 -9.57 10.14 21.64
CA ARG A 481 -8.54 10.74 20.80
C ARG A 481 -7.71 9.62 20.19
N THR A 482 -7.42 9.67 18.89
CA THR A 482 -6.56 8.66 18.24
C THR A 482 -5.14 9.19 18.01
N ALA A 483 -4.96 10.48 17.65
CA ALA A 483 -3.66 11.04 17.33
C ALA A 483 -3.11 12.09 18.34
N SER A 484 -1.85 11.97 18.75
CA SER A 484 -1.17 12.96 19.60
C SER A 484 -0.77 14.23 18.83
N THR A 485 -0.51 14.13 17.53
CA THR A 485 0.01 15.22 16.67
C THR A 485 -1.07 16.04 15.95
N VAL A 486 -2.18 15.41 15.51
CA VAL A 486 -3.25 16.08 14.73
C VAL A 486 -4.54 16.35 15.51
N ASN A 487 -4.57 16.13 16.83
CA ASN A 487 -5.73 16.43 17.68
C ASN A 487 -7.04 15.76 17.20
N THR A 488 -6.98 14.64 16.48
CA THR A 488 -8.17 13.94 16.00
C THR A 488 -8.96 13.37 17.18
N VAL A 489 -10.13 13.95 17.44
CA VAL A 489 -11.07 13.52 18.47
C VAL A 489 -12.27 12.85 17.80
N ILE A 490 -12.51 11.60 18.15
CA ILE A 490 -13.65 10.80 17.69
C ILE A 490 -14.75 10.86 18.75
N GLU A 491 -15.95 11.29 18.37
CA GLU A 491 -17.15 11.14 19.21
C GLU A 491 -17.61 9.68 19.19
N LEU A 492 -17.58 9.01 20.34
CA LEU A 492 -18.13 7.67 20.51
C LEU A 492 -19.66 7.79 20.61
N THR A 493 -20.34 7.46 19.52
CA THR A 493 -21.80 7.38 19.49
C THR A 493 -22.26 6.04 20.09
N PRO A 494 -23.57 5.86 20.40
CA PRO A 494 -24.11 4.55 20.80
C PRO A 494 -23.83 3.41 19.80
N ARG A 495 -23.45 3.71 18.54
CA ARG A 495 -23.02 2.70 17.56
C ARG A 495 -21.56 2.27 17.72
N ASN A 496 -20.72 3.14 18.27
CA ASN A 496 -19.33 2.88 18.61
C ASN A 496 -19.18 2.33 20.04
N LEU A 497 -20.29 2.12 20.75
CA LEU A 497 -20.31 1.54 22.09
C LEU A 497 -20.98 0.18 21.96
N THR A 498 -20.20 -0.89 22.16
CA THR A 498 -20.77 -2.23 22.28
C THR A 498 -21.12 -2.48 23.75
N PRO A 499 -22.39 -2.76 24.11
CA PRO A 499 -22.71 -3.27 25.42
C PRO A 499 -22.14 -4.67 25.55
N PHE A 500 -21.32 -4.90 26.57
CA PHE A 500 -20.77 -6.22 26.85
C PHE A 500 -21.71 -7.00 27.76
N GLU A 501 -21.85 -8.31 27.51
CA GLU A 501 -22.40 -9.21 28.51
C GLU A 501 -21.25 -9.73 29.36
N ILE A 502 -21.41 -9.67 30.68
CA ILE A 502 -20.49 -10.34 31.61
C ILE A 502 -20.67 -11.84 31.38
N ILE A 503 -19.66 -12.47 30.81
CA ILE A 503 -19.58 -13.93 30.74
C ILE A 503 -18.90 -14.32 32.05
N SER A 504 -19.65 -14.89 33.00
CA SER A 504 -19.16 -15.19 34.35
C SER A 504 -17.92 -16.09 34.31
N ASP A 505 -16.73 -15.51 34.52
CA ASP A 505 -15.92 -15.70 35.73
C ASP A 505 -14.91 -14.54 35.98
N ALA A 506 -15.43 -13.30 36.02
CA ALA A 506 -14.94 -12.11 36.75
C ALA A 506 -13.58 -11.47 36.34
N PHE A 507 -13.40 -10.72 35.25
CA PHE A 507 -14.31 -9.84 34.50
C PHE A 507 -13.90 -9.74 33.02
N SER A 508 -14.02 -10.85 32.29
CA SER A 508 -13.95 -10.88 30.83
C SER A 508 -15.17 -10.22 30.19
N TYR A 509 -14.95 -9.41 29.15
CA TYR A 509 -15.99 -8.77 28.36
C TYR A 509 -15.86 -9.15 26.88
N ALA A 510 -16.86 -9.85 26.34
CA ALA A 510 -16.94 -10.22 24.92
C ALA A 510 -18.04 -9.45 24.19
N ARG A 511 -17.75 -9.07 22.93
CA ARG A 511 -18.70 -8.36 22.06
C ARG A 511 -20.07 -9.07 22.09
N ASN A 512 -21.16 -8.32 22.30
CA ASN A 512 -22.51 -8.88 22.34
C ASN A 512 -22.75 -9.82 21.14
N PRO A 513 -23.02 -11.13 21.37
CA PRO A 513 -23.13 -12.13 20.31
C PRO A 513 -24.29 -11.88 19.33
N GLY A 514 -25.15 -10.88 19.58
CA GLY A 514 -26.31 -10.54 18.74
C GLY A 514 -26.26 -9.23 17.95
N PHE A 515 -25.20 -8.40 18.04
CA PHE A 515 -25.17 -7.07 17.39
C PHE A 515 -24.22 -7.03 16.16
N VAL A 516 -24.78 -7.33 14.98
CA VAL A 516 -24.05 -7.41 13.70
C VAL A 516 -24.06 -6.12 12.86
N ASP A 517 -24.99 -5.19 13.12
CA ASP A 517 -25.32 -4.11 12.17
C ASP A 517 -24.70 -2.72 12.48
N ALA A 518 -23.98 -2.55 13.60
CA ALA A 518 -23.65 -1.20 14.09
C ALA A 518 -22.21 -0.72 13.84
N SER A 519 -21.29 -1.57 13.38
CA SER A 519 -19.86 -1.24 13.29
C SER A 519 -19.45 -0.66 11.93
N SER A 520 -20.16 0.34 11.42
CA SER A 520 -19.74 1.09 10.23
C SER A 520 -19.41 2.53 10.64
N TYR A 521 -18.13 2.89 10.60
CA TYR A 521 -17.78 4.30 10.43
C TYR A 521 -18.30 4.74 9.04
N ALA A 522 -19.00 5.87 8.98
CA ALA A 522 -19.49 6.41 7.72
C ALA A 522 -18.29 6.70 6.80
N GLY A 523 -18.13 5.88 5.77
CA GLY A 523 -16.98 5.89 4.85
C GLY A 523 -16.70 4.50 4.25
N TRP A 524 -17.11 3.42 4.92
CA TRP A 524 -16.99 2.05 4.41
C TRP A 524 -18.36 1.36 4.51
N SER A 525 -19.01 1.11 3.38
CA SER A 525 -20.27 0.35 3.34
C SER A 525 -19.99 -1.15 3.42
N ILE A 526 -20.70 -1.84 4.30
CA ILE A 526 -20.66 -3.31 4.45
C ILE A 526 -21.42 -3.94 3.27
N PRO A 527 -20.81 -4.84 2.46
CA PRO A 527 -21.57 -5.71 1.59
C PRO A 527 -22.03 -6.95 2.37
N GLY A 528 -23.29 -6.93 2.82
CA GLY A 528 -24.05 -8.13 3.15
C GLY A 528 -24.10 -8.55 4.63
N THR A 529 -25.26 -9.08 5.03
CA THR A 529 -25.57 -9.70 6.32
C THR A 529 -24.70 -10.94 6.57
N VAL A 530 -23.93 -10.93 7.65
CA VAL A 530 -23.11 -12.08 8.10
C VAL A 530 -23.89 -12.91 9.11
N THR A 531 -23.84 -14.23 8.99
CA THR A 531 -24.43 -15.17 9.96
C THR A 531 -23.52 -15.26 11.20
N PRO A 532 -24.06 -15.29 12.44
CA PRO A 532 -23.25 -15.32 13.67
C PRO A 532 -22.21 -16.44 13.69
N GLY A 533 -21.01 -16.12 14.19
CA GLY A 533 -20.00 -17.11 14.56
C GLY A 533 -20.52 -18.05 15.65
N LEU A 534 -20.04 -19.30 15.64
CA LEU A 534 -20.44 -20.31 16.61
C LEU A 534 -20.08 -19.84 18.04
N PRO A 535 -20.95 -20.09 19.04
CA PRO A 535 -20.62 -19.84 20.44
C PRO A 535 -19.37 -20.63 20.85
N ASN A 536 -18.60 -20.08 21.80
CA ASN A 536 -17.54 -20.82 22.48
C ASN A 536 -18.03 -22.23 22.84
N PRO A 537 -17.24 -23.30 22.61
CA PRO A 537 -17.60 -24.61 23.11
C PRO A 537 -17.80 -24.49 24.64
N PRO A 538 -18.91 -25.03 25.20
CA PRO A 538 -19.15 -24.94 26.62
C PRO A 538 -17.99 -25.59 27.38
N VAL A 539 -17.44 -24.86 28.35
CA VAL A 539 -16.47 -25.38 29.31
C VAL A 539 -17.10 -26.58 30.00
N VAL A 540 -16.57 -27.77 29.74
CA VAL A 540 -16.94 -28.99 30.47
C VAL A 540 -16.35 -28.83 31.89
N PRO A 541 -17.16 -28.89 32.96
CA PRO A 541 -16.62 -28.83 34.31
C PRO A 541 -15.71 -30.04 34.55
N LEU A 542 -14.45 -29.77 34.91
CA LEU A 542 -13.52 -30.77 35.44
C LEU A 542 -14.03 -31.26 36.80
N LEU A 543 -14.94 -32.21 36.77
CA LEU A 543 -15.33 -33.00 37.94
C LEU A 543 -14.44 -34.24 38.02
N GLY A 544 -13.59 -34.28 39.04
CA GLY A 544 -13.16 -35.53 39.65
C GLY A 544 -11.73 -35.97 39.35
N LEU A 545 -10.80 -35.43 40.13
CA LEU A 545 -9.59 -36.15 40.50
C LEU A 545 -10.00 -37.25 41.50
N THR A 546 -9.85 -38.53 41.15
CA THR A 546 -9.64 -39.59 42.14
C THR A 546 -8.67 -40.61 41.56
N LEU A 547 -7.47 -40.62 42.13
CA LEU A 547 -6.38 -41.52 41.83
C LEU A 547 -6.75 -42.99 42.09
N ARG A 548 -6.47 -43.84 41.10
CA ARG A 548 -5.61 -45.02 41.31
C ARG A 548 -4.55 -45.05 40.24
#